data_AF-A0A936MTT0-F1
#
_entry.id   AF-A0A936MTT0-F1
#
_cell.length_a   1.000
_cell.length_b   1.000
_cell.length_c   1.000
_cell.angle_alpha   90.00
_cell.angle_beta   90.00
_cell.angle_gamma   90.00
#
_symmetry.space_group_name_H-M   'P 1'
#
loop_
_entity.id
_entity.type
_entity.pdbx_description
1 polymer ?
#
loop_
_entity_poly.entity_id
_entity_poly.type
_entity_poly.pdbx_seq_one_letter_code
_entity_poly.pdbx_strand_id
1 'polypeptide(L)'
;MRATRRTFLGAVAASLASLRSGIANADVTSGSDIDVRDIALPGDRSLGQRMTLVIPRKIVLSSNVPLLVLLHGLGETGDQRMGAFAWLERYGLASAISRLYHPPIVRTTKRRDFTDEHLRAVNADLSSTPFAGFVIACPYTPNVNRAPNLKAALDGYTQWITDVVIPRARREASITSDPARMAIDGCSLGGFVAIEVFLRSPQTFGALGAVQAAIGVHRAAPYADRLAAVMKQHGPRGIHVETSSADPFRAANEALSAELSKRHVAHDAIVLPGPHDQPWLREVGTLEMLRWHDRRFRRATGKHLTP
;
A
#
# COMPACT_ATOMS: atom_id res chain seq x y z
N MET A 1 1.58 2.54 36.75
CA MET A 1 2.57 1.61 36.16
C MET A 1 3.14 2.22 34.87
N ARG A 2 4.43 2.57 34.85
CA ARG A 2 5.12 3.17 33.69
C ARG A 2 5.51 2.07 32.70
N ALA A 3 4.80 1.97 31.58
CA ALA A 3 5.20 1.11 30.46
C ALA A 3 6.37 1.76 29.70
N THR A 4 7.52 1.10 29.70
CA THR A 4 8.77 1.55 29.09
C THR A 4 8.80 1.26 27.58
N ARG A 5 9.45 2.16 26.82
CA ARG A 5 9.63 2.19 25.35
C ARG A 5 10.32 0.96 24.70
N ARG A 6 10.41 -0.19 25.38
CA ARG A 6 11.22 -1.35 24.94
C ARG A 6 10.50 -2.36 24.05
N THR A 7 9.19 -2.26 23.85
CA THR A 7 8.43 -3.23 23.03
C THR A 7 8.58 -3.06 21.52
N PHE A 8 9.17 -1.98 21.02
CA PHE A 8 9.33 -1.76 19.57
C PHE A 8 10.62 -2.38 18.99
N LEU A 9 11.62 -2.71 19.82
CA LEU A 9 12.92 -3.23 19.36
C LEU A 9 13.01 -4.76 19.32
N GLY A 10 12.07 -5.48 19.95
CA GLY A 10 12.12 -6.95 20.06
C GLY A 10 11.60 -7.72 18.84
N ALA A 11 10.77 -7.11 17.99
CA ALA A 11 10.11 -7.80 16.87
C ALA A 11 10.95 -7.84 15.57
N VAL A 12 12.09 -7.15 15.51
CA VAL A 12 12.89 -7.03 14.27
C VAL A 12 14.02 -8.08 14.18
N ALA A 13 14.36 -8.75 15.28
CA ALA A 13 15.51 -9.66 15.31
C ALA A 13 15.29 -11.02 14.61
N ALA A 14 14.04 -11.40 14.28
CA ALA A 14 13.75 -12.72 13.71
C ALA A 14 13.83 -12.79 12.17
N SER A 15 14.01 -11.68 11.46
CA SER A 15 13.96 -11.66 9.99
C SER A 15 15.32 -11.46 9.30
N LEU A 16 16.43 -11.49 10.04
CA LEU A 16 17.77 -11.24 9.49
C LEU A 16 18.50 -12.49 8.97
N ALA A 17 17.93 -13.68 9.13
CA ALA A 17 18.58 -14.94 8.75
C ALA A 17 17.98 -15.58 7.49
N SER A 18 18.00 -14.88 6.34
CA SER A 18 17.97 -15.48 4.99
C SER A 18 17.98 -14.43 3.87
N LEU A 19 18.99 -13.56 3.84
CA LEU A 19 19.30 -12.74 2.66
C LEU A 19 20.48 -13.37 1.91
N ARG A 20 20.23 -14.50 1.21
CA ARG A 20 21.01 -14.81 0.01
C ARG A 20 20.34 -14.08 -1.15
N SER A 21 20.86 -12.89 -1.43
CA SER A 21 20.53 -12.08 -2.60
C SER A 21 21.02 -12.79 -3.86
N GLY A 22 20.17 -13.66 -4.43
CA GLY A 22 20.19 -13.92 -5.86
C GLY A 22 19.72 -12.66 -6.57
N ILE A 23 20.64 -11.95 -7.21
CA ILE A 23 20.33 -10.80 -8.07
C ILE A 23 19.60 -11.36 -9.30
N ALA A 24 18.27 -11.39 -9.26
CA ALA A 24 17.44 -11.57 -10.44
C ALA A 24 17.25 -10.21 -11.13
N ASN A 25 18.35 -9.62 -11.61
CA ASN A 25 18.31 -8.51 -12.56
C ASN A 25 18.21 -9.13 -13.96
N ALA A 26 17.00 -9.32 -14.51
CA ALA A 26 16.83 -9.45 -15.97
C ALA A 26 15.37 -9.38 -16.44
N ASP A 27 14.38 -9.86 -15.69
CA ASP A 27 13.12 -10.29 -16.33
C ASP A 27 11.94 -9.29 -16.24
N VAL A 28 12.18 -8.04 -15.83
CA VAL A 28 11.07 -7.08 -15.57
C VAL A 28 10.57 -6.36 -16.84
N THR A 29 11.29 -6.41 -17.97
CA THR A 29 11.08 -5.42 -19.05
C THR A 29 10.70 -5.93 -20.44
N SER A 30 10.80 -7.22 -20.74
CA SER A 30 10.38 -7.77 -22.05
C SER A 30 9.23 -8.76 -21.89
N GLY A 31 8.00 -8.31 -22.15
CA GLY A 31 6.77 -9.13 -22.06
C GLY A 31 5.89 -8.87 -20.83
N SER A 32 6.23 -7.90 -19.98
CA SER A 32 5.47 -7.59 -18.77
C SER A 32 4.22 -6.73 -19.06
N ASP A 33 3.12 -7.00 -18.34
CA ASP A 33 1.86 -6.23 -18.37
C ASP A 33 1.98 -4.78 -17.89
N ILE A 34 3.20 -4.29 -17.65
CA ILE A 34 3.50 -2.99 -17.07
C ILE A 34 4.60 -2.27 -17.85
N ASP A 35 4.52 -0.94 -17.87
CA ASP A 35 5.62 -0.02 -18.11
C ASP A 35 6.13 0.46 -16.74
N VAL A 36 7.45 0.45 -16.54
CA VAL A 36 8.09 0.86 -15.28
C VAL A 36 9.07 1.98 -15.58
N ARG A 37 8.86 3.14 -14.95
CA ARG A 37 9.75 4.30 -15.04
C ARG A 37 10.47 4.51 -13.73
N ASP A 38 11.79 4.52 -13.78
CA ASP A 38 12.64 4.90 -12.66
C ASP A 38 12.93 6.40 -12.71
N ILE A 39 12.43 7.15 -11.73
CA ILE A 39 12.38 8.59 -11.79
C ILE A 39 13.14 9.19 -10.60
N ALA A 40 14.19 9.95 -10.92
CA ALA A 40 14.82 10.87 -9.98
C ALA A 40 13.91 12.08 -9.72
N LEU A 41 13.84 12.48 -8.47
CA LEU A 41 12.97 13.55 -7.98
C LEU A 41 13.80 14.58 -7.18
N PRO A 42 13.45 15.87 -7.25
CA PRO A 42 13.96 16.83 -6.29
C PRO A 42 13.48 16.45 -4.89
N GLY A 43 14.30 16.70 -3.87
CA GLY A 43 13.93 16.41 -2.48
C GLY A 43 15.13 16.35 -1.54
N ASP A 44 14.84 16.17 -0.26
CA ASP A 44 15.85 15.92 0.77
C ASP A 44 16.28 14.46 0.70
N ARG A 45 17.59 14.19 0.67
CA ARG A 45 18.14 12.83 0.65
C ARG A 45 17.67 11.97 1.83
N SER A 46 17.34 12.58 2.97
CA SER A 46 16.83 11.91 4.16
C SER A 46 15.33 11.57 4.09
N LEU A 47 14.58 12.21 3.19
CA LEU A 47 13.14 12.01 3.02
C LEU A 47 12.79 11.26 1.74
N GLY A 48 13.41 11.59 0.61
CA GLY A 48 13.21 10.93 -0.67
C GLY A 48 13.63 11.78 -1.87
N GLN A 49 14.20 11.13 -2.88
CA GLN A 49 14.64 11.72 -4.15
C GLN A 49 14.39 10.76 -5.32
N ARG A 50 13.58 9.71 -5.11
CA ARG A 50 13.34 8.68 -6.12
C ARG A 50 11.97 8.03 -5.98
N MET A 51 11.39 7.65 -7.10
CA MET A 51 10.24 6.75 -7.17
C MET A 51 10.36 5.81 -8.37
N THR A 52 9.68 4.68 -8.31
CA THR A 52 9.25 4.00 -9.53
C THR A 52 7.80 4.36 -9.83
N LEU A 53 7.48 4.52 -11.12
CA LEU A 53 6.12 4.70 -11.61
C LEU A 53 5.75 3.48 -12.45
N VAL A 54 4.73 2.76 -12.01
CA VAL A 54 4.23 1.57 -12.67
C VAL A 54 2.93 1.91 -13.39
N ILE A 55 2.93 1.71 -14.70
CA ILE A 55 1.83 2.02 -15.60
C ILE A 55 1.40 0.71 -16.27
N PRO A 56 0.31 0.08 -15.81
CA PRO A 56 -0.20 -1.12 -16.46
C PRO A 56 -0.54 -0.88 -17.94
N ARG A 57 -0.06 -1.73 -18.86
CA ARG A 57 -0.18 -1.52 -20.31
C ARG A 57 -1.61 -1.64 -20.84
N LYS A 58 -2.49 -2.33 -20.10
CA LYS A 58 -3.89 -2.52 -20.48
C LYS A 58 -4.78 -1.30 -20.14
N ILE A 59 -4.28 -0.29 -19.42
CA ILE A 59 -5.05 0.93 -19.17
C ILE A 59 -4.89 1.91 -20.33
N VAL A 60 -6.00 2.53 -20.73
CA VAL A 60 -5.96 3.65 -21.67
C VAL A 60 -5.55 4.90 -20.89
N LEU A 61 -4.40 5.48 -21.25
CA LEU A 61 -3.95 6.76 -20.71
C LEU A 61 -4.82 7.88 -21.26
N SER A 62 -5.93 8.18 -20.58
CA SER A 62 -6.73 9.37 -20.79
C SER A 62 -6.46 10.39 -19.69
N SER A 63 -6.92 11.64 -19.85
CA SER A 63 -7.06 12.53 -18.71
C SER A 63 -8.01 11.85 -17.71
N ASN A 64 -7.55 11.62 -16.47
CA ASN A 64 -8.33 11.04 -15.36
C ASN A 64 -8.04 9.54 -15.06
N VAL A 65 -6.79 9.07 -15.12
CA VAL A 65 -6.42 7.74 -14.60
C VAL A 65 -6.26 7.76 -13.07
N PRO A 66 -6.76 6.77 -12.29
CA PRO A 66 -6.55 6.74 -10.85
C PRO A 66 -5.08 6.55 -10.47
N LEU A 67 -4.70 7.07 -9.30
CA LEU A 67 -3.36 6.91 -8.74
C LEU A 67 -3.42 6.21 -7.38
N LEU A 68 -2.55 5.22 -7.20
CA LEU A 68 -2.15 4.70 -5.89
C LEU A 68 -0.71 5.12 -5.57
N VAL A 69 -0.49 5.80 -4.44
CA VAL A 69 0.84 6.00 -3.86
C VAL A 69 1.12 4.84 -2.90
N LEU A 70 2.22 4.12 -3.10
CA LEU A 70 2.43 2.82 -2.47
C LEU A 70 3.78 2.74 -1.74
N LEU A 71 3.73 2.70 -0.40
CA LEU A 71 4.88 2.87 0.49
C LEU A 71 5.46 1.53 0.95
N HIS A 72 6.79 1.40 0.99
CA HIS A 72 7.47 0.15 1.32
C HIS A 72 7.79 -0.01 2.82
N GLY A 73 8.25 -1.21 3.21
CA GLY A 73 8.58 -1.57 4.59
C GLY A 73 9.95 -1.08 5.07
N LEU A 74 10.26 -1.39 6.34
CA LEU A 74 11.48 -0.94 7.02
C LEU A 74 12.77 -1.50 6.38
N GLY A 75 12.73 -2.74 5.88
CA GLY A 75 13.90 -3.44 5.35
C GLY A 75 14.54 -2.75 4.15
N GLU A 76 13.76 -1.95 3.43
CA GLU A 76 14.12 -1.29 2.19
C GLU A 76 14.47 0.20 2.39
N THR A 77 14.55 0.66 3.64
CA THR A 77 14.90 2.06 3.97
C THR A 77 16.39 2.38 3.82
N GLY A 78 17.26 1.38 3.68
CA GLY A 78 18.72 1.55 3.66
C GLY A 78 19.27 2.13 2.34
N ASP A 79 18.53 2.01 1.25
CA ASP A 79 18.91 2.51 -0.07
C ASP A 79 17.68 3.01 -0.82
N GLN A 80 17.77 4.21 -1.42
CA GLN A 80 16.61 4.83 -2.06
C GLN A 80 16.17 4.11 -3.34
N ARG A 81 17.10 3.51 -4.11
CA ARG A 81 16.69 2.65 -5.22
C ARG A 81 15.93 1.47 -4.66
N MET A 82 16.54 0.71 -3.75
CA MET A 82 15.94 -0.48 -3.17
C MET A 82 14.52 -0.21 -2.66
N GLY A 83 14.33 0.90 -1.96
CA GLY A 83 13.01 1.34 -1.51
C GLY A 83 12.04 1.62 -2.66
N ALA A 84 12.44 2.45 -3.63
CA ALA A 84 11.61 2.76 -4.79
C ALA A 84 11.23 1.54 -5.64
N PHE A 85 12.07 0.50 -5.67
CA PHE A 85 11.83 -0.76 -6.39
C PHE A 85 11.26 -1.89 -5.51
N ALA A 86 11.08 -1.67 -4.21
CA ALA A 86 10.70 -2.72 -3.26
C ALA A 86 9.42 -3.46 -3.69
N TRP A 87 8.41 -2.75 -4.15
CA TRP A 87 7.16 -3.37 -4.59
C TRP A 87 7.34 -4.27 -5.81
N LEU A 88 8.19 -3.87 -6.75
CA LEU A 88 8.49 -4.65 -7.97
C LEU A 88 9.36 -5.88 -7.65
N GLU A 89 10.46 -5.69 -6.93
CA GLU A 89 11.48 -6.72 -6.73
C GLU A 89 11.22 -7.63 -5.52
N ARG A 90 10.55 -7.10 -4.49
CA ARG A 90 10.40 -7.77 -3.18
C ARG A 90 8.99 -8.16 -2.85
N TYR A 91 7.99 -7.37 -3.25
CA TYR A 91 6.59 -7.61 -2.85
C TYR A 91 5.70 -8.12 -3.98
N GLY A 92 6.25 -8.34 -5.17
CA GLY A 92 5.58 -9.07 -6.25
C GLY A 92 4.54 -8.25 -7.01
N LEU A 93 4.66 -6.92 -7.04
CA LEU A 93 3.70 -6.03 -7.71
C LEU A 93 3.49 -6.39 -9.19
N ALA A 94 4.57 -6.61 -9.94
CA ALA A 94 4.48 -6.95 -11.36
C ALA A 94 3.75 -8.29 -11.58
N SER A 95 4.10 -9.32 -10.78
CA SER A 95 3.46 -10.63 -10.83
C SER A 95 1.98 -10.56 -10.44
N ALA A 96 1.64 -9.79 -9.39
CA ALA A 96 0.26 -9.59 -8.96
C ALA A 96 -0.59 -8.94 -10.06
N ILE A 97 -0.10 -7.86 -10.69
CA ILE A 97 -0.79 -7.21 -11.83
C ILE A 97 -0.99 -8.20 -12.98
N SER A 98 0.05 -8.95 -13.35
CA SER A 98 -0.04 -9.91 -14.46
C SER A 98 -1.07 -11.02 -14.18
N ARG A 99 -1.06 -11.58 -12.96
CA ARG A 99 -2.04 -12.58 -12.51
C ARG A 99 -3.47 -12.03 -12.50
N LEU A 100 -3.65 -10.77 -12.08
CA LEU A 100 -4.97 -10.12 -12.06
C LEU A 100 -5.53 -9.88 -13.48
N TYR A 101 -4.65 -9.63 -14.46
CA TYR A 101 -5.04 -9.46 -15.86
C TYR A 101 -5.24 -10.77 -16.63
N HIS A 102 -4.87 -11.91 -16.05
CA HIS A 102 -4.92 -13.21 -16.70
C HIS A 102 -5.57 -14.27 -15.78
N PRO A 103 -6.86 -14.09 -15.41
CA PRO A 103 -7.58 -15.12 -14.67
C PRO A 103 -7.75 -16.39 -15.51
N PRO A 104 -7.89 -17.59 -14.89
CA PRO A 104 -7.93 -17.80 -13.45
C PRO A 104 -6.54 -17.67 -12.81
N ILE A 105 -6.50 -16.99 -11.65
CA ILE A 105 -5.32 -16.97 -10.79
C ILE A 105 -5.09 -18.37 -10.23
N VAL A 106 -3.82 -18.77 -10.23
CA VAL A 106 -3.31 -19.95 -9.55
C VAL A 106 -2.30 -19.55 -8.47
N ARG A 107 -2.03 -20.45 -7.52
CA ARG A 107 -0.95 -20.26 -6.56
C ARG A 107 0.40 -20.29 -7.26
N THR A 108 1.33 -19.49 -6.78
CA THR A 108 2.72 -19.49 -7.27
C THR A 108 3.68 -20.21 -6.34
N THR A 109 3.23 -20.53 -5.13
CA THR A 109 4.03 -21.17 -4.10
C THR A 109 3.31 -22.37 -3.49
N LYS A 110 4.06 -23.20 -2.76
CA LYS A 110 3.50 -24.31 -1.96
C LYS A 110 2.88 -23.82 -0.64
N ARG A 111 3.05 -22.54 -0.29
CA ARG A 111 2.46 -21.96 0.91
C ARG A 111 0.95 -21.86 0.70
N ARG A 112 0.17 -22.27 1.71
CA ARG A 112 -1.29 -22.24 1.67
C ARG A 112 -1.86 -20.91 2.19
N ASP A 113 -1.08 -19.84 2.03
CA ASP A 113 -1.44 -18.47 2.42
C ASP A 113 -2.67 -18.00 1.63
N PHE A 114 -2.70 -18.32 0.33
CA PHE A 114 -3.87 -18.17 -0.53
C PHE A 114 -4.72 -19.43 -0.45
N THR A 115 -5.75 -19.51 0.40
CA THR A 115 -6.55 -20.73 0.59
C THR A 115 -7.33 -21.14 -0.67
N ASP A 116 -7.75 -22.40 -0.78
CA ASP A 116 -8.50 -22.87 -1.95
C ASP A 116 -9.85 -22.15 -2.07
N GLU A 117 -10.46 -21.89 -0.93
CA GLU A 117 -11.70 -21.14 -0.84
C GLU A 117 -11.51 -19.68 -1.27
N HIS A 118 -10.49 -18.99 -0.75
CA HIS A 118 -10.20 -17.60 -1.15
C HIS A 118 -9.87 -17.54 -2.63
N LEU A 119 -9.05 -18.46 -3.15
CA LEU A 119 -8.69 -18.51 -4.57
C LEU A 119 -9.91 -18.69 -5.48
N ARG A 120 -10.85 -19.57 -5.11
CA ARG A 120 -12.12 -19.72 -5.83
C ARG A 120 -12.94 -18.43 -5.79
N ALA A 121 -13.06 -17.80 -4.63
CA ALA A 121 -13.80 -16.55 -4.47
C ALA A 121 -13.19 -15.42 -5.31
N VAL A 122 -11.86 -15.30 -5.32
CA VAL A 122 -11.13 -14.32 -6.14
C VAL A 122 -11.35 -14.57 -7.63
N ASN A 123 -11.28 -15.81 -8.09
CA ASN A 123 -11.49 -16.13 -9.50
C ASN A 123 -12.95 -15.91 -9.96
N ALA A 124 -13.92 -16.18 -9.09
CA ALA A 124 -15.33 -15.88 -9.36
C ALA A 124 -15.59 -14.35 -9.44
N ASP A 125 -14.94 -13.58 -8.57
CA ASP A 125 -15.01 -12.11 -8.63
C ASP A 125 -14.38 -11.59 -9.93
N LEU A 126 -13.19 -12.06 -10.31
CA LEU A 126 -12.51 -11.62 -11.53
C LEU A 126 -13.21 -12.04 -12.82
N SER A 127 -13.94 -13.16 -12.84
CA SER A 127 -14.71 -13.58 -14.01
C SER A 127 -15.91 -12.65 -14.26
N SER A 128 -16.53 -12.14 -13.20
CA SER A 128 -17.64 -11.17 -13.29
C SER A 128 -17.16 -9.73 -13.47
N THR A 129 -16.03 -9.41 -12.83
CA THR A 129 -15.60 -8.03 -12.60
C THR A 129 -14.07 -7.92 -12.84
N PRO A 130 -13.60 -8.02 -14.10
CA PRO A 130 -12.19 -8.07 -14.44
C PRO A 130 -11.38 -6.90 -13.87
N PHE A 131 -10.12 -7.12 -13.52
CA PHE A 131 -9.24 -6.07 -13.02
C PHE A 131 -9.03 -4.98 -14.08
N ALA A 132 -9.36 -3.74 -13.75
CA ALA A 132 -9.29 -2.61 -14.69
C ALA A 132 -7.91 -1.93 -14.68
N GLY A 133 -7.23 -1.94 -13.53
CA GLY A 133 -5.91 -1.35 -13.36
C GLY A 133 -5.91 0.15 -13.11
N PHE A 134 -4.79 0.63 -12.61
CA PHE A 134 -4.54 2.05 -12.27
C PHE A 134 -3.03 2.30 -12.20
N VAL A 135 -2.63 3.58 -12.21
CA VAL A 135 -1.22 3.97 -12.10
C VAL A 135 -0.76 3.84 -10.64
N ILE A 136 0.46 3.37 -10.44
CA ILE A 136 1.03 3.18 -9.10
C ILE A 136 2.37 3.92 -9.01
N ALA A 137 2.47 4.84 -8.06
CA ALA A 137 3.73 5.48 -7.71
C ALA A 137 4.30 4.81 -6.45
N CYS A 138 5.50 4.25 -6.56
CA CYS A 138 6.23 3.64 -5.45
C CYS A 138 7.43 4.52 -5.08
N PRO A 139 7.23 5.57 -4.25
CA PRO A 139 8.33 6.40 -3.78
C PRO A 139 9.17 5.68 -2.72
N TYR A 140 10.43 6.11 -2.57
CA TYR A 140 11.20 5.77 -1.38
C TYR A 140 10.48 6.25 -0.11
N THR A 141 10.33 5.34 0.86
CA THR A 141 9.78 5.60 2.19
C THR A 141 10.93 5.67 3.21
N PRO A 142 11.13 6.81 3.89
CA PRO A 142 12.23 6.97 4.83
C PRO A 142 11.99 6.25 6.14
N ASN A 143 13.07 5.92 6.85
CA ASN A 143 12.98 5.46 8.23
C ASN A 143 12.71 6.63 9.19
N VAL A 144 11.46 7.09 9.22
CA VAL A 144 11.03 8.24 10.03
C VAL A 144 11.25 8.04 11.54
N ASN A 145 11.37 6.80 12.01
CA ASN A 145 11.67 6.49 13.42
C ASN A 145 13.13 6.78 13.80
N ARG A 146 14.03 6.94 12.83
CA ARG A 146 15.42 7.38 13.04
C ARG A 146 15.60 8.89 12.87
N ALA A 147 14.56 9.61 12.47
CA ALA A 147 14.64 11.06 12.35
C ALA A 147 14.76 11.71 13.74
N PRO A 148 15.57 12.78 13.90
CA PRO A 148 15.67 13.51 15.16
C PRO A 148 14.32 14.06 15.65
N ASN A 149 13.45 14.44 14.71
CA ASN A 149 12.10 14.89 14.98
C ASN A 149 11.11 14.15 14.07
N LEU A 150 10.40 13.19 14.65
CA LEU A 150 9.40 12.37 13.94
C LEU A 150 8.30 13.22 13.28
N LYS A 151 7.81 14.26 13.97
CA LYS A 151 6.73 15.10 13.43
C LYS A 151 7.22 15.85 12.20
N ALA A 152 8.37 16.52 12.30
CA ALA A 152 8.95 17.27 11.19
C ALA A 152 9.27 16.36 9.99
N ALA A 153 9.77 15.15 10.24
CA ALA A 153 10.04 14.18 9.17
C ALA A 153 8.76 13.72 8.46
N LEU A 154 7.69 13.44 9.22
CA LEU A 154 6.39 13.07 8.63
C LEU A 154 5.76 14.24 7.88
N ASP A 155 5.84 15.47 8.41
CA ASP A 155 5.32 16.66 7.74
C ASP A 155 6.06 16.93 6.41
N GLY A 156 7.40 16.88 6.45
CA GLY A 156 8.24 17.05 5.25
C GLY A 156 8.03 15.92 4.24
N TYR A 157 7.86 14.68 4.69
CA TYR A 157 7.58 13.56 3.79
C TYR A 157 6.19 13.68 3.16
N THR A 158 5.15 14.05 3.93
CA THR A 158 3.82 14.36 3.37
C THR A 158 3.93 15.43 2.29
N GLN A 159 4.64 16.52 2.56
CA GLN A 159 4.82 17.60 1.59
C GLN A 159 5.53 17.10 0.32
N TRP A 160 6.59 16.31 0.45
CA TRP A 160 7.29 15.74 -0.68
C TRP A 160 6.39 14.82 -1.53
N ILE A 161 5.53 14.02 -0.90
CA ILE A 161 4.53 13.22 -1.62
C ILE A 161 3.56 14.11 -2.42
N THR A 162 2.99 15.14 -1.78
CA THR A 162 1.94 15.97 -2.39
C THR A 162 2.47 16.95 -3.43
N ASP A 163 3.67 17.49 -3.23
CA ASP A 163 4.19 18.60 -4.01
C ASP A 163 5.20 18.14 -5.07
N VAL A 164 5.79 16.94 -4.92
CA VAL A 164 6.80 16.41 -5.84
C VAL A 164 6.36 15.12 -6.50
N VAL A 165 6.06 14.07 -5.72
CA VAL A 165 5.77 12.73 -6.25
C VAL A 165 4.51 12.73 -7.11
N ILE A 166 3.39 13.20 -6.56
CA ILE A 166 2.10 13.23 -7.28
C ILE A 166 2.16 14.12 -8.53
N PRO A 167 2.67 15.37 -8.47
CA PRO A 167 2.80 16.20 -9.66
C PRO A 167 3.73 15.60 -10.72
N ARG A 168 4.80 14.89 -10.32
CA ARG A 168 5.64 14.18 -11.29
C ARG A 168 4.89 13.01 -11.93
N ALA A 169 4.22 12.16 -11.15
CA ALA A 169 3.40 11.06 -11.69
C ALA A 169 2.34 11.57 -12.67
N ARG A 170 1.74 12.73 -12.40
CA ARG A 170 0.76 13.37 -13.29
C ARG A 170 1.33 13.76 -14.66
N ARG A 171 2.56 14.27 -14.71
CA ARG A 171 3.23 14.60 -15.98
C ARG A 171 3.53 13.34 -16.82
N GLU A 172 3.77 12.22 -16.15
CA GLU A 172 4.20 10.98 -16.81
C GLU A 172 3.03 10.15 -17.34
N ALA A 173 1.87 10.16 -16.66
CA ALA A 173 0.78 9.22 -16.89
C ALA A 173 -0.63 9.85 -16.90
N SER A 174 -0.76 11.18 -17.01
CA SER A 174 -2.05 11.88 -17.12
C SER A 174 -3.07 11.54 -16.02
N ILE A 175 -2.57 11.31 -14.80
CA ILE A 175 -3.41 10.90 -13.67
C ILE A 175 -4.39 12.00 -13.26
N THR A 176 -5.47 11.58 -12.60
CA THR A 176 -6.50 12.45 -12.04
C THR A 176 -6.01 13.47 -11.01
N SER A 177 -6.82 14.51 -10.78
CA SER A 177 -6.74 15.39 -9.62
C SER A 177 -7.91 15.20 -8.65
N ASP A 178 -8.85 14.30 -8.97
CA ASP A 178 -9.99 13.99 -8.10
C ASP A 178 -9.51 13.13 -6.91
N PRO A 179 -9.62 13.64 -5.67
CA PRO A 179 -9.25 12.88 -4.48
C PRO A 179 -9.95 11.52 -4.41
N ALA A 180 -11.20 11.39 -4.88
CA ALA A 180 -11.94 10.13 -4.86
C ALA A 180 -11.20 9.00 -5.63
N ARG A 181 -10.35 9.39 -6.59
CA ARG A 181 -9.57 8.53 -7.47
C ARG A 181 -8.06 8.56 -7.16
N MET A 182 -7.69 9.09 -6.00
CA MET A 182 -6.34 9.06 -5.46
C MET A 182 -6.33 8.29 -4.13
N ALA A 183 -5.39 7.37 -3.97
CA ALA A 183 -5.23 6.59 -2.76
C ALA A 183 -3.77 6.55 -2.30
N ILE A 184 -3.59 6.26 -1.02
CA ILE A 184 -2.29 5.94 -0.43
C ILE A 184 -2.37 4.64 0.35
N ASP A 185 -1.34 3.81 0.25
CA ASP A 185 -1.23 2.53 0.96
C ASP A 185 0.24 2.24 1.28
N GLY A 186 0.50 1.25 2.13
CA GLY A 186 1.83 0.75 2.36
C GLY A 186 1.87 -0.47 3.26
N CYS A 187 3.02 -1.15 3.22
CA CYS A 187 3.27 -2.35 4.00
C CYS A 187 4.14 -2.07 5.23
N SER A 188 3.79 -2.63 6.40
CA SER A 188 4.64 -2.56 7.61
C SER A 188 4.92 -1.11 8.03
N LEU A 189 6.19 -0.66 8.05
CA LEU A 189 6.54 0.76 8.22
C LEU A 189 5.77 1.65 7.24
N GLY A 190 5.66 1.24 5.97
CA GLY A 190 4.92 1.95 4.93
C GLY A 190 3.44 2.11 5.28
N GLY A 191 2.81 1.13 5.93
CA GLY A 191 1.43 1.23 6.38
C GLY A 191 1.25 2.26 7.51
N PHE A 192 2.18 2.30 8.46
CA PHE A 192 2.22 3.37 9.48
C PHE A 192 2.40 4.76 8.84
N VAL A 193 3.35 4.90 7.90
CA VAL A 193 3.60 6.17 7.21
C VAL A 193 2.41 6.56 6.35
N ALA A 194 1.73 5.62 5.70
CA ALA A 194 0.54 5.88 4.89
C ALA A 194 -0.60 6.47 5.74
N ILE A 195 -0.87 5.90 6.92
CA ILE A 195 -1.83 6.45 7.89
C ILE A 195 -1.46 7.89 8.25
N GLU A 196 -0.19 8.16 8.58
CA GLU A 196 0.26 9.48 8.98
C GLU A 196 0.22 10.52 7.84
N VAL A 197 0.52 10.12 6.60
CA VAL A 197 0.43 10.97 5.41
C VAL A 197 -1.04 11.28 5.08
N PHE A 198 -1.90 10.27 5.10
CA PHE A 198 -3.34 10.44 4.87
C PHE A 198 -3.97 11.43 5.87
N LEU A 199 -3.64 11.30 7.15
CA LEU A 199 -4.14 12.18 8.21
C LEU A 199 -3.64 13.63 8.09
N ARG A 200 -2.50 13.87 7.41
CA ARG A 200 -1.95 15.20 7.14
C ARG A 200 -2.43 15.82 5.85
N SER A 201 -2.89 15.01 4.89
CA SER A 201 -3.35 15.47 3.58
C SER A 201 -4.68 14.81 3.16
N PRO A 202 -5.74 14.90 3.99
CA PRO A 202 -7.03 14.26 3.71
C PRO A 202 -7.78 14.82 2.50
N GLN A 203 -7.37 16.02 2.03
CA GLN A 203 -7.85 16.63 0.80
C GLN A 203 -7.25 15.99 -0.46
N THR A 204 -6.10 15.31 -0.35
CA THR A 204 -5.40 14.72 -1.49
C THR A 204 -5.88 13.31 -1.79
N PHE A 205 -6.25 12.55 -0.76
CA PHE A 205 -6.54 11.12 -0.88
C PHE A 205 -7.99 10.81 -0.52
N GLY A 206 -8.65 10.04 -1.40
CA GLY A 206 -9.98 9.49 -1.22
C GLY A 206 -9.98 8.15 -0.48
N ALA A 207 -8.83 7.49 -0.40
CA ALA A 207 -8.65 6.25 0.33
C ALA A 207 -7.29 6.09 0.99
N LEU A 208 -7.30 5.29 2.04
CA LEU A 208 -6.16 4.82 2.80
C LEU A 208 -6.19 3.28 2.81
N GLY A 209 -5.08 2.65 2.49
CA GLY A 209 -4.84 1.26 2.85
C GLY A 209 -3.67 1.12 3.83
N ALA A 210 -3.68 0.02 4.57
CA ALA A 210 -2.66 -0.33 5.52
C ALA A 210 -2.47 -1.86 5.53
N VAL A 211 -1.45 -2.33 4.82
CA VAL A 211 -1.06 -3.75 4.78
C VAL A 211 -0.07 -4.04 5.90
N GLN A 212 -0.44 -4.94 6.82
CA GLN A 212 0.36 -5.37 7.96
C GLN A 212 1.00 -4.19 8.71
N ALA A 213 0.25 -3.11 8.94
CA ALA A 213 0.83 -1.83 9.35
C ALA A 213 1.55 -1.95 10.69
N ALA A 214 2.78 -1.42 10.75
CA ALA A 214 3.67 -1.51 11.91
C ALA A 214 3.29 -0.47 13.00
N ILE A 215 2.06 -0.60 13.52
CA ILE A 215 1.54 0.21 14.62
C ILE A 215 1.45 -0.63 15.91
N GLY A 216 1.44 0.05 17.06
CA GLY A 216 1.14 -0.60 18.33
C GLY A 216 -0.35 -0.61 18.63
N VAL A 217 -0.84 -1.63 19.33
CA VAL A 217 -2.27 -1.75 19.76
C VAL A 217 -2.75 -0.48 20.46
N HIS A 218 -1.91 0.12 21.32
CA HIS A 218 -2.21 1.36 22.04
C HIS A 218 -2.46 2.58 21.13
N ARG A 219 -2.09 2.52 19.84
CA ARG A 219 -2.35 3.59 18.86
C ARG A 219 -3.65 3.39 18.09
N ALA A 220 -4.30 2.22 18.19
CA ALA A 220 -5.52 1.92 17.43
C ALA A 220 -6.64 2.94 17.68
N ALA A 221 -6.99 3.18 18.95
CA ALA A 221 -8.04 4.14 19.30
C ALA A 221 -7.69 5.59 18.89
N PRO A 222 -6.49 6.12 19.22
CA PRO A 222 -6.09 7.46 18.73
C PRO A 222 -6.09 7.61 17.20
N TYR A 223 -5.72 6.58 16.44
CA TYR A 223 -5.83 6.63 14.98
C TYR A 223 -7.28 6.61 14.51
N ALA A 224 -8.12 5.76 15.10
CA ALA A 224 -9.54 5.71 14.75
C ALA A 224 -10.25 7.04 15.06
N ASP A 225 -9.92 7.72 16.16
CA ASP A 225 -10.41 9.07 16.47
C ASP A 225 -10.05 10.08 15.39
N ARG A 226 -8.77 10.10 14.98
CA ARG A 226 -8.27 11.02 13.94
C ARG A 226 -8.89 10.71 12.57
N LEU A 227 -9.05 9.44 12.23
CA LEU A 227 -9.68 9.01 10.97
C LEU A 227 -11.18 9.38 10.97
N ALA A 228 -11.90 9.18 12.07
CA ALA A 228 -13.29 9.59 12.20
C ALA A 228 -13.45 11.12 12.05
N ALA A 229 -12.54 11.90 12.64
CA ALA A 229 -12.51 13.35 12.47
C ALA A 229 -12.30 13.75 11.01
N VAL A 230 -11.40 13.08 10.28
CA VAL A 230 -11.22 13.27 8.83
C VAL A 230 -12.51 12.98 8.07
N MET A 231 -13.20 11.87 8.36
CA MET A 231 -14.47 11.54 7.66
C MET A 231 -15.54 12.60 7.91
N LYS A 232 -15.63 13.11 9.14
CA LYS A 232 -16.58 14.17 9.50
C LYS A 232 -16.28 15.47 8.75
N GLN A 233 -15.01 15.82 8.59
CA GLN A 233 -14.60 17.08 7.97
C GLN A 233 -14.56 17.04 6.44
N HIS A 234 -14.14 15.92 5.86
CA HIS A 234 -13.85 15.81 4.43
C HIS A 234 -14.81 14.86 3.68
N GLY A 235 -15.79 14.29 4.37
CA GLY A 235 -16.73 13.30 3.86
C GLY A 235 -16.15 11.88 3.82
N PRO A 236 -16.93 10.88 3.39
CA PRO A 236 -16.52 9.48 3.39
C PRO A 236 -15.22 9.23 2.61
N ARG A 237 -14.40 8.31 3.13
CA ARG A 237 -13.17 7.81 2.51
C ARG A 237 -13.13 6.30 2.63
N GLY A 238 -12.46 5.64 1.68
CA GLY A 238 -12.23 4.20 1.78
C GLY A 238 -11.09 3.92 2.74
N ILE A 239 -11.26 2.93 3.62
CA ILE A 239 -10.19 2.44 4.47
C ILE A 239 -10.07 0.93 4.28
N HIS A 240 -8.85 0.46 3.99
CA HIS A 240 -8.50 -0.95 3.93
C HIS A 240 -7.50 -1.30 5.03
N VAL A 241 -7.83 -2.28 5.86
CA VAL A 241 -6.91 -2.84 6.86
C VAL A 241 -6.66 -4.29 6.51
N GLU A 242 -5.46 -4.61 6.04
CA GLU A 242 -5.08 -5.94 5.61
C GLU A 242 -3.99 -6.47 6.54
N THR A 243 -4.13 -7.69 7.06
CA THR A 243 -3.07 -8.34 7.84
C THR A 243 -3.09 -9.85 7.62
N SER A 244 -2.19 -10.57 8.28
CA SER A 244 -2.11 -12.02 8.16
C SER A 244 -2.15 -12.72 9.52
N SER A 245 -2.52 -14.00 9.53
CA SER A 245 -2.82 -14.75 10.76
C SER A 245 -1.65 -14.84 11.75
N ALA A 246 -0.42 -14.82 11.24
CA ALA A 246 0.84 -14.87 11.99
C ALA A 246 1.67 -13.57 11.87
N ASP A 247 1.05 -12.45 11.48
CA ASP A 247 1.68 -11.13 11.52
C ASP A 247 1.90 -10.67 12.98
N PRO A 248 3.12 -10.27 13.40
CA PRO A 248 3.34 -9.71 14.74
C PRO A 248 2.55 -8.41 15.00
N PHE A 249 2.12 -7.70 13.94
CA PHE A 249 1.28 -6.52 14.07
C PHE A 249 -0.22 -6.82 13.91
N ARG A 250 -0.62 -8.10 13.77
CA ARG A 250 -2.02 -8.50 13.59
C ARG A 250 -2.93 -7.89 14.65
N ALA A 251 -2.60 -8.06 15.92
CA ALA A 251 -3.40 -7.57 17.04
C ALA A 251 -3.62 -6.05 16.97
N ALA A 252 -2.65 -5.29 16.46
CA ALA A 252 -2.78 -3.84 16.33
C ALA A 252 -3.65 -3.44 15.14
N ASN A 253 -3.59 -4.18 14.03
CA ASN A 253 -4.44 -3.96 12.85
C ASN A 253 -5.90 -4.36 13.13
N GLU A 254 -6.14 -5.50 13.79
CA GLU A 254 -7.47 -5.91 14.25
C GLU A 254 -8.04 -4.90 15.26
N ALA A 255 -7.21 -4.39 16.18
CA ALA A 255 -7.64 -3.34 17.11
C ALA A 255 -8.01 -2.05 16.38
N LEU A 256 -7.27 -1.63 15.34
CA LEU A 256 -7.63 -0.47 14.54
C LEU A 256 -8.99 -0.65 13.86
N SER A 257 -9.23 -1.80 13.22
CA SER A 257 -10.52 -2.13 12.62
C SER A 257 -11.66 -2.10 13.65
N ALA A 258 -11.47 -2.72 14.82
CA ALA A 258 -12.47 -2.69 15.89
C ALA A 258 -12.78 -1.26 16.37
N GLU A 259 -11.75 -0.41 16.51
CA GLU A 259 -11.93 0.98 16.92
C GLU A 259 -12.58 1.86 15.85
N LEU A 260 -12.36 1.56 14.56
CA LEU A 260 -13.09 2.19 13.44
C LEU A 260 -14.57 1.80 13.45
N SER A 261 -14.89 0.53 13.68
CA SER A 261 -16.27 0.04 13.84
C SER A 261 -17.01 0.76 14.96
N LYS A 262 -16.38 0.93 16.13
CA LYS A 262 -16.95 1.66 17.29
C LYS A 262 -17.29 3.11 16.97
N ARG A 263 -16.61 3.72 15.99
CA ARG A 263 -16.82 5.11 15.54
C ARG A 263 -17.69 5.21 14.29
N HIS A 264 -18.27 4.09 13.85
CA HIS A 264 -19.05 4.01 12.62
C HIS A 264 -18.29 4.52 11.38
N VAL A 265 -16.97 4.32 11.36
CA VAL A 265 -16.15 4.62 10.18
C VAL A 265 -16.18 3.41 9.27
N ALA A 266 -16.78 3.56 8.10
CA ALA A 266 -16.82 2.53 7.07
C ALA A 266 -15.39 2.14 6.66
N HIS A 267 -15.10 0.84 6.70
CA HIS A 267 -13.81 0.27 6.32
C HIS A 267 -13.98 -1.20 5.97
N ASP A 268 -13.04 -1.72 5.18
CA ASP A 268 -12.90 -3.14 4.93
C ASP A 268 -11.68 -3.66 5.69
N ALA A 269 -11.81 -4.82 6.33
CA ALA A 269 -10.71 -5.47 7.03
C ALA A 269 -10.61 -6.94 6.62
N ILE A 270 -9.40 -7.43 6.39
CA ILE A 270 -9.16 -8.84 6.04
C ILE A 270 -7.92 -9.38 6.77
N VAL A 271 -8.05 -10.62 7.25
CA VAL A 271 -6.96 -11.40 7.85
C VAL A 271 -6.76 -12.65 7.02
N LEU A 272 -5.69 -12.71 6.23
CA LEU A 272 -5.37 -13.86 5.40
C LEU A 272 -4.42 -14.83 6.14
N PRO A 273 -4.39 -16.13 5.81
CA PRO A 273 -3.36 -17.00 6.36
C PRO A 273 -1.95 -16.57 5.96
N GLY A 274 -1.02 -16.64 6.91
CA GLY A 274 0.42 -16.46 6.65
C GLY A 274 1.11 -15.52 7.64
N PRO A 275 2.44 -15.39 7.53
CA PRO A 275 3.30 -14.53 8.35
C PRO A 275 3.50 -13.12 7.77
N HIS A 276 4.31 -12.31 8.45
CA HIS A 276 4.80 -11.01 7.98
C HIS A 276 6.10 -11.15 7.19
N ASP A 277 5.98 -11.53 5.92
CA ASP A 277 7.14 -11.69 5.04
C ASP A 277 6.86 -11.40 3.56
N GLN A 278 7.95 -11.27 2.80
CA GLN A 278 7.91 -11.00 1.37
C GLN A 278 7.20 -12.10 0.55
N PRO A 279 7.41 -13.42 0.81
CA PRO A 279 6.65 -14.45 0.12
C PRO A 279 5.13 -14.33 0.30
N TRP A 280 4.64 -13.97 1.49
CA TRP A 280 3.20 -13.74 1.71
C TRP A 280 2.67 -12.59 0.84
N LEU A 281 3.38 -11.46 0.81
CA LEU A 281 3.04 -10.31 -0.06
C LEU A 281 3.01 -10.71 -1.54
N ARG A 282 4.04 -11.45 -2.00
CA ARG A 282 4.15 -11.92 -3.39
C ARG A 282 3.02 -12.88 -3.77
N GLU A 283 2.60 -13.73 -2.84
CA GLU A 283 1.60 -14.77 -3.11
C GLU A 283 0.17 -14.21 -3.09
N VAL A 284 -0.20 -13.48 -2.03
CA VAL A 284 -1.60 -13.07 -1.80
C VAL A 284 -1.75 -11.61 -1.38
N GLY A 285 -0.87 -11.07 -0.53
CA GLY A 285 -1.12 -9.76 0.09
C GLY A 285 -1.18 -8.61 -0.92
N THR A 286 -0.16 -8.48 -1.77
CA THR A 286 -0.15 -7.45 -2.83
C THR A 286 -1.33 -7.61 -3.79
N LEU A 287 -1.76 -8.84 -4.05
CA LEU A 287 -2.88 -9.13 -4.94
C LEU A 287 -4.22 -8.67 -4.35
N GLU A 288 -4.46 -8.94 -3.06
CA GLU A 288 -5.69 -8.53 -2.37
C GLU A 288 -5.77 -7.01 -2.25
N MET A 289 -4.68 -6.36 -1.85
CA MET A 289 -4.56 -4.90 -1.81
C MET A 289 -4.92 -4.26 -3.17
N LEU A 290 -4.34 -4.74 -4.28
CA LEU A 290 -4.61 -4.19 -5.61
C LEU A 290 -6.09 -4.37 -6.02
N ARG A 291 -6.69 -5.52 -5.72
CA ARG A 291 -8.12 -5.78 -5.99
C ARG A 291 -9.03 -4.84 -5.21
N TRP A 292 -8.70 -4.57 -3.95
CA TRP A 292 -9.46 -3.64 -3.14
C TRP A 292 -9.49 -2.23 -3.76
N HIS A 293 -8.31 -1.69 -4.13
CA HIS A 293 -8.22 -0.38 -4.77
C HIS A 293 -8.93 -0.33 -6.13
N ASP A 294 -8.81 -1.39 -6.94
CA ASP A 294 -9.46 -1.46 -8.26
C ASP A 294 -10.99 -1.41 -8.17
N ARG A 295 -11.58 -2.21 -7.27
CA ARG A 295 -13.04 -2.19 -7.02
C ARG A 295 -13.49 -0.81 -6.55
N ARG A 296 -12.71 -0.19 -5.66
CA ARG A 296 -13.00 1.15 -5.15
C ARG A 296 -12.96 2.20 -6.26
N PHE A 297 -11.91 2.24 -7.07
CA PHE A 297 -11.79 3.23 -8.15
C PHE A 297 -12.91 3.12 -9.18
N ARG A 298 -13.38 1.91 -9.48
CA ARG A 298 -14.55 1.68 -10.34
C ARG A 298 -15.85 2.24 -9.75
N ARG A 299 -16.06 2.08 -8.44
CA ARG A 299 -17.20 2.70 -7.75
C ARG A 299 -17.14 4.22 -7.81
N ALA A 300 -15.95 4.81 -7.73
CA ALA A 300 -15.77 6.27 -7.81
C ALA A 300 -16.08 6.84 -9.21
N THR A 301 -15.86 6.07 -10.28
CA THR A 301 -16.22 6.48 -11.65
C THR A 301 -17.71 6.35 -11.96
N GLY A 302 -18.42 5.47 -11.24
CA GLY A 302 -19.84 5.15 -11.47
C GLY A 302 -20.85 6.14 -10.87
N LYS A 303 -20.66 7.46 -11.02
CA LYS A 303 -21.79 8.40 -10.82
C LYS A 303 -22.90 8.01 -11.81
N HIS A 304 -24.03 7.53 -11.27
CA HIS A 304 -25.25 7.04 -11.94
C HIS A 304 -25.26 5.59 -12.46
N LEU A 305 -25.23 4.62 -11.55
CA LEU A 305 -26.14 3.47 -11.65
C LEU A 305 -26.75 3.24 -10.26
N THR A 306 -27.73 4.05 -9.89
CA THR A 306 -28.78 3.57 -8.98
C THR A 306 -29.65 2.57 -9.75
N PRO A 307 -30.21 1.54 -9.08
CA PRO A 307 -31.29 0.76 -9.65
C PRO A 307 -32.48 1.66 -10.03
#